data_AF-A0A3D2SBT6-F1
#
_entry.id   AF-A0A3D2SBT6-F1
#
_cell.length_a   1.000
_cell.length_b   1.000
_cell.length_c   1.000
_cell.angle_alpha   90.00
_cell.angle_beta   90.00
_cell.angle_gamma   90.00
#
_symmetry.space_group_name_H-M   'P 1'
#
loop_
_entity.id
_entity.type
_entity.pdbx_description
1 polymer ?
#
loop_
_entity_poly.entity_id
_entity_poly.type
_entity_poly.pdbx_seq_one_letter_code
_entity_poly.pdbx_strand_id
1 'polypeptide(L)'
;FPDIARYRLPDTEQTIVSSWQCSDKVITVGSYVNRDTMTNYYGDMPPLIDTVGQLFYSSSLGPTRDGRIKPDIASTGSRVLTTGSSVLTSWLISLGAANYMSPDGQHYLQNGTSFASPAVAGIAALYLQRFPNATYAEVKQAIIGNARLDSWTGTALPDNRWGYGKADAFRALTGPYNCDSNFAGYAPTDLVVATLGPTGAILQWSLIPAAAGYQVQWKKAGSGFWKKKTMTNSRSIGPLEPSTTYQASVRAWCADGGFSKWSAPVSFSTPALRETDLSDGLKIFPNPAQSICTVTLPGDTAFTISLMDINGRLQWQQSGLSGTVQIPLTELADGSYILEVHNSESLFREQLIILR
;
A
#
# COMPACT_ATOMS: atom_id res chain seq x y z
N PHE A 1 -23.13 -47.82 35.83
CA PHE A 1 -22.21 -47.49 34.73
C PHE A 1 -20.81 -47.84 35.21
N PRO A 2 -19.99 -48.63 34.49
CA PRO A 2 -18.66 -48.92 34.99
C PRO A 2 -17.82 -47.63 34.93
N ASP A 3 -17.09 -47.35 36.02
CA ASP A 3 -16.12 -46.26 36.10
C ASP A 3 -15.15 -46.35 34.93
N ILE A 4 -15.12 -45.32 34.08
CA ILE A 4 -14.05 -44.83 33.18
C ILE A 4 -12.99 -45.83 32.64
N ALA A 5 -13.26 -47.14 32.57
CA ALA A 5 -12.28 -48.19 32.27
C ALA A 5 -11.76 -48.16 30.83
N ARG A 6 -12.40 -47.35 29.98
CA ARG A 6 -12.00 -47.09 28.59
C ARG A 6 -11.52 -45.64 28.37
N TYR A 7 -11.48 -44.83 29.41
CA TYR A 7 -11.00 -43.45 29.32
C TYR A 7 -9.48 -43.48 29.18
N ARG A 8 -8.99 -42.95 28.06
CA ARG A 8 -7.56 -42.64 27.90
C ARG A 8 -7.36 -41.20 28.37
N LEU A 9 -6.29 -40.96 29.11
CA LEU A 9 -5.90 -39.60 29.48
C LEU A 9 -5.78 -38.74 28.21
N PRO A 10 -6.20 -37.47 28.25
CA PRO A 10 -6.06 -36.59 27.12
C PRO A 10 -4.57 -36.42 26.80
N ASP A 11 -4.20 -36.60 25.53
CA ASP A 11 -2.90 -36.14 25.06
C ASP A 11 -3.01 -34.65 24.68
N THR A 12 -1.91 -33.92 24.83
CA THR A 12 -1.82 -32.49 24.45
C THR A 12 -1.37 -32.29 23.01
N GLU A 13 -1.08 -33.39 22.30
CA GLU A 13 -0.52 -33.40 20.95
C GLU A 13 -1.62 -33.40 19.88
N GLN A 14 -2.85 -33.80 20.23
CA GLN A 14 -4.03 -33.85 19.37
C GLN A 14 -5.23 -33.19 20.08
N THR A 15 -5.44 -31.90 19.81
CA THR A 15 -6.44 -31.07 20.51
C THR A 15 -7.48 -30.46 19.59
N ILE A 16 -7.52 -30.86 18.31
CA ILE A 16 -8.58 -30.50 17.37
C ILE A 16 -9.81 -31.38 17.59
N VAL A 17 -10.97 -30.75 17.84
CA VAL A 17 -12.15 -31.47 18.35
C VAL A 17 -13.42 -31.32 17.50
N SER A 18 -13.54 -30.27 16.67
CA SER A 18 -14.76 -30.03 15.90
C SER A 18 -14.78 -30.78 14.57
N SER A 19 -15.89 -31.47 14.27
CA SER A 19 -16.10 -32.14 12.98
C SER A 19 -16.00 -31.17 11.79
N TRP A 20 -16.38 -29.91 11.99
CA TRP A 20 -16.29 -28.86 10.96
C TRP A 20 -14.85 -28.42 10.68
N GLN A 21 -14.04 -28.26 11.74
CA GLN A 21 -12.61 -27.96 11.61
C GLN A 21 -11.85 -29.15 11.01
N CYS A 22 -12.33 -30.36 11.24
CA CYS A 22 -11.75 -31.56 10.64
C CYS A 22 -12.14 -31.74 9.16
N SER A 23 -12.90 -30.85 8.50
CA SER A 23 -13.25 -31.02 7.08
C SER A 23 -12.11 -30.60 6.15
N ASP A 24 -11.85 -31.36 5.08
CA ASP A 24 -10.87 -31.00 4.04
C ASP A 24 -11.31 -29.81 3.20
N LYS A 25 -12.61 -29.51 3.19
CA LYS A 25 -13.18 -28.39 2.43
C LYS A 25 -13.22 -27.08 3.22
N VAL A 26 -12.83 -27.12 4.50
CA VAL A 26 -12.74 -25.95 5.37
C VAL A 26 -11.27 -25.56 5.52
N ILE A 27 -10.99 -24.26 5.56
CA ILE A 27 -9.69 -23.72 5.96
C ILE A 27 -9.71 -23.55 7.48
N THR A 28 -8.97 -24.39 8.18
CA THR A 28 -8.82 -24.38 9.63
C THR A 28 -7.60 -23.57 10.01
N VAL A 29 -7.76 -22.68 10.98
CA VAL A 29 -6.77 -21.65 11.28
C VAL A 29 -6.24 -21.79 12.70
N GLY A 30 -4.94 -22.00 12.83
CA GLY A 30 -4.19 -21.91 14.09
C GLY A 30 -3.89 -20.44 14.46
N SER A 31 -3.53 -20.19 15.72
CA SER A 31 -3.29 -18.85 16.24
C SER A 31 -1.85 -18.66 16.68
N TYR A 32 -1.22 -17.57 16.27
CA TYR A 32 0.06 -17.10 16.82
C TYR A 32 -0.02 -15.68 17.37
N VAL A 33 0.99 -15.29 18.15
CA VAL A 33 1.07 -14.00 18.86
C VAL A 33 1.34 -12.86 17.89
N ASN A 34 0.44 -11.87 17.87
CA ASN A 34 0.48 -10.73 16.96
C ASN A 34 1.44 -9.62 17.41
N ARG A 35 1.46 -9.32 18.71
CA ARG A 35 2.20 -8.21 19.32
C ARG A 35 2.46 -8.47 20.78
N ASP A 36 3.46 -7.79 21.33
CA ASP A 36 3.89 -7.80 22.72
C ASP A 36 3.78 -6.42 23.39
N THR A 37 3.36 -5.40 22.64
CA THR A 37 3.28 -4.02 23.11
C THR A 37 1.99 -3.33 22.66
N MET A 38 1.46 -2.45 23.49
CA MET A 38 0.29 -1.60 23.23
C MET A 38 0.22 -0.47 24.25
N THR A 39 -0.15 0.74 23.83
CA THR A 39 -0.60 1.80 24.75
C THR A 39 -2.08 1.59 25.06
N ASN A 40 -2.45 1.54 26.33
CA ASN A 40 -3.82 1.34 26.77
C ASN A 40 -4.62 2.65 26.83
N TYR A 41 -5.90 2.55 27.21
CA TYR A 41 -6.81 3.69 27.37
C TYR A 41 -6.32 4.75 28.37
N TYR A 42 -5.56 4.34 29.39
CA TYR A 42 -5.02 5.25 30.42
C TYR A 42 -3.67 5.88 30.03
N GLY A 43 -3.11 5.50 28.87
CA GLY A 43 -1.79 5.95 28.42
C GLY A 43 -0.63 5.07 28.90
N ASP A 44 -0.91 4.00 29.64
CA ASP A 44 0.11 3.07 30.12
C ASP A 44 0.47 2.03 29.05
N MET A 45 1.63 1.39 29.21
CA MET A 45 2.03 0.23 28.40
C MET A 45 2.02 -1.03 29.27
N PRO A 46 0.89 -1.74 29.41
CA PRO A 46 0.83 -2.96 30.21
C PRO A 46 1.75 -4.03 29.61
N PRO A 47 2.46 -4.80 30.45
CA PRO A 47 3.34 -5.86 29.96
C PRO A 47 2.52 -6.98 29.30
N LEU A 48 2.79 -7.28 28.04
CA LEU A 48 2.31 -8.49 27.38
C LEU A 48 3.47 -9.49 27.32
N ILE A 49 3.31 -10.62 28.00
CA ILE A 49 4.40 -11.59 28.25
C ILE A 49 4.62 -12.61 27.11
N ASP A 50 3.75 -12.59 26.09
CA ASP A 50 3.82 -13.54 24.98
C ASP A 50 4.86 -13.08 23.94
N THR A 51 5.59 -14.04 23.35
CA THR A 51 6.61 -13.73 22.34
C THR A 51 5.99 -13.60 20.94
N VAL A 52 6.21 -12.47 20.27
CA VAL A 52 5.67 -12.21 18.93
C VAL A 52 6.09 -13.28 17.92
N GLY A 53 5.12 -13.76 17.15
CA GLY A 53 5.32 -14.77 16.11
C GLY A 53 5.34 -16.21 16.62
N GLN A 54 5.42 -16.44 17.94
CA GLN A 54 5.30 -17.78 18.53
C GLN A 54 3.87 -18.30 18.42
N LEU A 55 3.72 -19.62 18.24
CA LEU A 55 2.41 -20.27 18.30
C LEU A 55 1.76 -19.98 19.66
N PHE A 56 0.51 -19.56 19.67
CA PHE A 56 -0.18 -19.26 20.91
C PHE A 56 -0.50 -20.57 21.64
N TYR A 57 -0.26 -20.62 22.96
CA TYR A 57 -0.30 -21.86 23.73
C TYR A 57 -1.65 -22.59 23.68
N SER A 58 -2.76 -21.87 23.46
CA SER A 58 -4.10 -22.45 23.35
C SER A 58 -4.53 -22.76 21.90
N SER A 59 -3.65 -22.58 20.91
CA SER A 59 -3.94 -23.00 19.55
C SER A 59 -4.04 -24.51 19.48
N SER A 60 -5.20 -25.02 19.07
CA SER A 60 -5.40 -26.46 18.87
C SER A 60 -4.44 -27.04 17.84
N LEU A 61 -4.04 -28.28 18.08
CA LEU A 61 -3.13 -29.07 17.27
C LEU A 61 -3.87 -30.22 16.60
N GLY A 62 -3.50 -30.53 15.36
CA GLY A 62 -3.91 -31.77 14.70
C GLY A 62 -3.13 -32.98 15.23
N PRO A 63 -3.18 -34.13 14.55
CA PRO A 63 -3.96 -34.36 13.34
C PRO A 63 -5.45 -34.45 13.67
N THR A 64 -6.30 -34.53 12.66
CA THR A 64 -7.68 -35.01 12.86
C THR A 64 -7.66 -36.46 13.36
N ARG A 65 -8.79 -36.96 13.88
CA ARG A 65 -8.91 -38.35 14.36
C ARG A 65 -8.53 -39.40 13.32
N ASP A 66 -8.68 -39.09 12.03
CA ASP A 66 -8.32 -39.93 10.89
C ASP A 66 -6.94 -39.61 10.29
N GLY A 67 -6.10 -38.83 10.98
CA GLY A 67 -4.70 -38.63 10.63
C GLY A 67 -4.42 -37.50 9.64
N ARG A 68 -5.42 -36.70 9.25
CA ARG A 68 -5.21 -35.58 8.33
C ARG A 68 -4.57 -34.40 9.07
N ILE A 69 -3.72 -33.67 8.36
CA ILE A 69 -3.00 -32.53 8.92
C ILE A 69 -3.98 -31.37 9.16
N LYS A 70 -3.99 -30.87 10.40
CA LYS A 70 -4.68 -29.66 10.81
C LYS A 70 -3.85 -28.91 11.88
N PRO A 71 -3.97 -27.58 12.01
CA PRO A 71 -4.73 -26.66 11.14
C PRO A 71 -4.21 -26.66 9.69
N ASP A 72 -4.93 -26.04 8.75
CA ASP A 72 -4.40 -25.89 7.39
C ASP A 72 -3.37 -24.74 7.33
N ILE A 73 -3.56 -23.70 8.13
CA ILE A 73 -2.72 -22.49 8.14
C ILE A 73 -2.76 -21.87 9.53
N ALA A 74 -1.80 -21.02 9.88
CA ALA A 74 -1.83 -20.21 11.09
C ALA A 74 -1.94 -18.71 10.76
N SER A 75 -2.62 -17.94 11.60
CA SER A 75 -2.71 -16.47 11.49
C SER A 75 -2.56 -15.80 12.86
N THR A 76 -2.41 -14.48 12.88
CA THR A 76 -2.41 -13.69 14.11
C THR A 76 -3.78 -13.81 14.79
N GLY A 77 -3.79 -14.37 16.00
CA GLY A 77 -5.02 -14.55 16.79
C GLY A 77 -4.86 -14.23 18.26
N SER A 78 -3.63 -14.06 18.76
CA SER A 78 -3.37 -13.58 20.11
C SER A 78 -2.86 -12.14 20.08
N ARG A 79 -3.28 -11.36 21.08
CA ARG A 79 -2.98 -9.92 21.20
C ARG A 79 -3.47 -9.14 19.98
N VAL A 80 -4.67 -9.47 19.50
CA VAL A 80 -5.32 -8.78 18.38
C VAL A 80 -6.19 -7.66 18.93
N LEU A 81 -5.92 -6.41 18.53
CA LEU A 81 -6.89 -5.32 18.76
C LEU A 81 -8.02 -5.46 17.75
N THR A 82 -9.24 -5.52 18.26
CA THR A 82 -10.46 -5.62 17.45
C THR A 82 -11.52 -4.69 18.01
N THR A 83 -12.54 -4.39 17.21
CA THR A 83 -13.68 -3.58 17.64
C THR A 83 -14.35 -4.17 18.89
N GLY A 84 -14.57 -3.33 19.88
CA GLY A 84 -15.34 -3.64 21.08
C GLY A 84 -16.78 -3.15 20.95
N SER A 85 -17.71 -3.85 21.60
CA SER A 85 -19.07 -3.32 21.77
C SER A 85 -19.01 -2.03 22.58
N SER A 86 -19.69 -0.98 22.13
CA SER A 86 -19.76 0.30 22.83
C SER A 86 -20.31 0.17 24.25
N VAL A 87 -21.21 -0.80 24.49
CA VAL A 87 -21.73 -1.10 25.83
C VAL A 87 -20.65 -1.69 26.72
N LEU A 88 -19.90 -2.67 26.20
CA LEU A 88 -18.80 -3.32 26.93
C LEU A 88 -17.68 -2.32 27.24
N THR A 89 -17.25 -1.54 26.25
CA THR A 89 -16.14 -0.61 26.43
C THR A 89 -16.50 0.50 27.41
N SER A 90 -17.71 1.08 27.31
CA SER A 90 -18.22 2.06 28.28
C SER A 90 -18.24 1.50 29.70
N TRP A 91 -18.72 0.26 29.87
CA TRP A 91 -18.76 -0.40 31.17
C TRP A 91 -17.37 -0.64 31.75
N LEU A 92 -16.42 -1.15 30.95
CA LEU A 92 -15.04 -1.38 31.39
C LEU A 92 -14.32 -0.08 31.79
N ILE A 93 -14.57 1.01 31.04
CA ILE A 93 -14.05 2.34 31.39
C ILE A 93 -14.61 2.78 32.74
N SER A 94 -15.93 2.63 32.97
CA SER A 94 -16.58 3.03 34.22
C SER A 94 -16.07 2.26 35.44
N LEU A 95 -15.59 1.02 35.25
CA LEU A 95 -15.02 0.18 36.31
C LEU A 95 -13.52 0.40 36.53
N GLY A 96 -12.86 1.27 35.76
CA GLY A 96 -11.40 1.39 35.83
C GLY A 96 -10.65 0.17 35.27
N ALA A 97 -11.29 -0.62 34.41
CA ALA A 97 -10.80 -1.91 33.91
C ALA A 97 -10.38 -1.88 32.43
N ALA A 98 -10.09 -0.69 31.87
CA ALA A 98 -9.74 -0.50 30.46
C ALA A 98 -8.24 -0.77 30.15
N ASN A 99 -7.58 -1.63 30.92
CA ASN A 99 -6.14 -1.91 30.82
C ASN A 99 -5.72 -2.52 29.47
N TYR A 100 -6.64 -3.20 28.78
CA TYR A 100 -6.41 -3.84 27.48
C TYR A 100 -7.21 -3.20 26.35
N MET A 101 -7.65 -1.96 26.54
CA MET A 101 -8.37 -1.17 25.55
C MET A 101 -7.42 -0.17 24.89
N SER A 102 -7.61 0.14 23.62
CA SER A 102 -6.85 1.18 22.92
C SER A 102 -7.20 2.59 23.42
N PRO A 103 -6.35 3.60 23.12
CA PRO A 103 -6.57 4.99 23.54
C PRO A 103 -7.86 5.63 23.03
N ASP A 104 -8.40 5.11 21.91
CA ASP A 104 -9.67 5.58 21.34
C ASP A 104 -10.92 5.11 22.10
N GLY A 105 -10.78 4.19 23.07
CA GLY A 105 -11.90 3.63 23.83
C GLY A 105 -12.82 2.70 23.03
N GLN A 106 -12.44 2.32 21.82
CA GLN A 106 -13.30 1.58 20.87
C GLN A 106 -12.78 0.19 20.51
N HIS A 107 -11.47 -0.07 20.69
CA HIS A 107 -10.89 -1.37 20.40
C HIS A 107 -10.37 -2.05 21.66
N TYR A 108 -10.52 -3.37 21.71
CA TYR A 108 -10.12 -4.17 22.86
C TYR A 108 -9.22 -5.32 22.42
N LEU A 109 -8.22 -5.63 23.23
CA LEU A 109 -7.25 -6.68 22.96
C LEU A 109 -7.87 -8.05 23.24
N GLN A 110 -7.81 -8.93 22.26
CA GLN A 110 -8.41 -10.26 22.31
C GLN A 110 -7.44 -11.37 21.92
N ASN A 111 -7.79 -12.60 22.30
CA ASN A 111 -6.98 -13.79 22.05
C ASN A 111 -7.83 -14.96 21.56
N GLY A 112 -7.24 -15.79 20.69
CA GLY A 112 -7.75 -17.10 20.31
C GLY A 112 -7.79 -17.33 18.81
N THR A 113 -7.98 -18.59 18.43
CA THR A 113 -8.23 -18.99 17.03
C THR A 113 -9.48 -18.32 16.45
N SER A 114 -10.42 -17.91 17.30
CA SER A 114 -11.58 -17.06 16.94
C SER A 114 -11.20 -15.72 16.32
N PHE A 115 -10.00 -15.18 16.61
CA PHE A 115 -9.49 -13.93 16.02
C PHE A 115 -8.51 -14.19 14.87
N ALA A 116 -7.87 -15.36 14.84
CA ALA A 116 -7.06 -15.79 13.68
C ALA A 116 -7.94 -16.14 12.46
N SER A 117 -9.05 -16.85 12.67
CA SER A 117 -9.96 -17.28 11.60
C SER A 117 -10.52 -16.12 10.75
N PRO A 118 -11.05 -15.02 11.30
CA PRO A 118 -11.56 -13.91 10.49
C PRO A 118 -10.46 -13.18 9.70
N ALA A 119 -9.21 -13.17 10.18
CA ALA A 119 -8.11 -12.63 9.40
C ALA A 119 -7.91 -13.41 8.08
N VAL A 120 -7.93 -14.75 8.14
CA VAL A 120 -7.85 -15.60 6.94
C VAL A 120 -9.12 -15.49 6.08
N ALA A 121 -10.30 -15.32 6.69
CA ALA A 121 -11.53 -15.05 5.95
C ALA A 121 -11.44 -13.73 5.16
N GLY A 122 -10.83 -12.69 5.74
CA GLY A 122 -10.52 -11.43 5.03
C GLY A 122 -9.58 -11.64 3.84
N ILE A 123 -8.56 -12.49 3.97
CA ILE A 123 -7.69 -12.85 2.85
C ILE A 123 -8.48 -13.53 1.73
N ALA A 124 -9.36 -14.48 2.08
CA ALA A 124 -10.22 -15.14 1.11
C ALA A 124 -11.16 -14.15 0.40
N ALA A 125 -11.71 -13.17 1.11
CA ALA A 125 -12.55 -12.12 0.53
C ALA A 125 -11.77 -11.24 -0.45
N LEU A 126 -10.55 -10.82 -0.11
CA LEU A 126 -9.67 -10.06 -1.02
C LEU A 126 -9.29 -10.88 -2.26
N TYR A 127 -9.05 -12.18 -2.09
CA TYR A 127 -8.78 -13.07 -3.21
C TYR A 127 -9.99 -13.17 -4.14
N LEU A 128 -11.19 -13.36 -3.60
CA LEU A 128 -12.45 -13.40 -4.37
C LEU A 128 -12.75 -12.05 -5.03
N GLN A 129 -12.37 -10.92 -4.43
CA GLN A 129 -12.50 -9.61 -5.08
C GLN A 129 -11.66 -9.53 -6.36
N ARG A 130 -10.45 -10.12 -6.37
CA ARG A 130 -9.57 -10.18 -7.56
C ARG A 130 -9.99 -11.28 -8.54
N PHE A 131 -10.46 -12.41 -8.04
CA PHE A 131 -10.85 -13.59 -8.81
C PHE A 131 -12.31 -13.99 -8.49
N PRO A 132 -13.32 -13.28 -9.01
CA PRO A 132 -14.72 -13.43 -8.58
C PRO A 132 -15.33 -14.81 -8.79
N ASN A 133 -14.81 -15.58 -9.74
CA ASN A 133 -15.29 -16.93 -10.09
C ASN A 133 -14.46 -18.05 -9.46
N ALA A 134 -13.51 -17.74 -8.57
CA ALA A 134 -12.68 -18.74 -7.94
C ALA A 134 -13.51 -19.71 -7.08
N THR A 135 -13.25 -20.99 -7.24
CA THR A 135 -13.82 -22.07 -6.43
C THR A 135 -13.22 -22.07 -5.02
N TYR A 136 -13.90 -22.71 -4.07
CA TYR A 136 -13.37 -22.87 -2.71
C TYR A 136 -11.98 -23.55 -2.70
N ALA A 137 -11.74 -24.46 -3.66
CA ALA A 137 -10.49 -25.18 -3.79
C ALA A 137 -9.35 -24.24 -4.24
N GLU A 138 -9.61 -23.38 -5.23
CA GLU A 138 -8.63 -22.38 -5.70
C GLU A 138 -8.29 -21.37 -4.59
N VAL A 139 -9.30 -20.88 -3.84
CA VAL A 139 -9.07 -19.99 -2.69
C VAL A 139 -8.22 -20.69 -1.62
N LYS A 140 -8.57 -21.94 -1.27
CA LYS A 140 -7.81 -22.72 -0.28
C LYS A 140 -6.37 -22.94 -0.73
N GLN A 141 -6.17 -23.35 -1.99
CA GLN A 141 -4.83 -23.57 -2.55
C GLN A 141 -4.02 -22.29 -2.63
N ALA A 142 -4.62 -21.16 -2.98
CA ALA A 142 -3.94 -19.87 -2.99
C ALA A 142 -3.44 -19.47 -1.59
N ILE A 143 -4.21 -19.75 -0.53
CA ILE A 143 -3.82 -19.43 0.85
C ILE A 143 -2.74 -20.38 1.37
N ILE A 144 -2.94 -21.70 1.25
CA ILE A 144 -2.00 -22.68 1.83
C ILE A 144 -0.72 -22.83 1.00
N GLY A 145 -0.82 -22.72 -0.33
CA GLY A 145 0.32 -22.84 -1.25
C GLY A 145 1.26 -21.63 -1.22
N ASN A 146 0.82 -20.52 -0.62
CA ASN A 146 1.60 -19.29 -0.51
C ASN A 146 1.89 -18.88 0.94
N ALA A 147 1.78 -19.83 1.87
CA ALA A 147 2.08 -19.61 3.27
C ALA A 147 3.54 -19.12 3.48
N ARG A 148 3.73 -18.24 4.45
CA ARG A 148 5.03 -17.78 4.92
C ARG A 148 5.62 -18.76 5.93
N LEU A 149 6.91 -19.05 5.76
CA LEU A 149 7.72 -19.80 6.70
C LEU A 149 8.67 -18.85 7.44
N ASP A 150 8.94 -19.13 8.70
CA ASP A 150 9.96 -18.44 9.50
C ASP A 150 10.59 -19.37 10.54
N SER A 151 11.43 -18.83 11.41
CA SER A 151 12.11 -19.61 12.47
C SER A 151 11.15 -20.31 13.43
N TRP A 152 9.89 -19.88 13.54
CA TRP A 152 8.90 -20.51 14.39
C TRP A 152 8.21 -21.69 13.72
N THR A 153 7.93 -21.58 12.41
CA THR A 153 7.31 -22.65 11.64
C THR A 153 8.32 -23.75 11.28
N GLY A 154 9.60 -23.39 11.15
CA GLY A 154 10.60 -24.24 10.55
C GLY A 154 10.31 -24.50 9.06
N THR A 155 11.01 -25.48 8.49
CA THR A 155 10.91 -25.86 7.07
C THR A 155 10.20 -27.21 6.83
N ALA A 156 9.98 -28.00 7.88
CA ALA A 156 9.33 -29.30 7.80
C ALA A 156 7.79 -29.15 7.87
N LEU A 157 7.19 -28.64 6.80
CA LEU A 157 5.76 -28.42 6.65
C LEU A 157 5.20 -29.24 5.47
N PRO A 158 3.89 -29.59 5.46
CA PRO A 158 2.91 -29.26 6.49
C PRO A 158 3.04 -30.10 7.77
N ASP A 159 2.69 -29.53 8.93
CA ASP A 159 2.71 -30.20 10.23
C ASP A 159 1.39 -30.00 11.02
N ASN A 160 1.26 -30.70 12.16
CA ASN A 160 0.05 -30.63 13.01
C ASN A 160 -0.03 -29.39 13.91
N ARG A 161 0.90 -28.43 13.79
CA ARG A 161 0.96 -27.23 14.65
C ARG A 161 0.69 -25.95 13.85
N TRP A 162 1.38 -25.80 12.74
CA TRP A 162 1.36 -24.67 11.83
C TRP A 162 0.60 -24.96 10.53
N GLY A 163 0.26 -26.21 10.25
CA GLY A 163 -0.31 -26.58 8.95
C GLY A 163 0.71 -26.31 7.86
N TYR A 164 0.32 -25.58 6.82
CA TYR A 164 1.23 -25.17 5.74
C TYR A 164 2.10 -23.95 6.09
N GLY A 165 1.89 -23.29 7.24
CA GLY A 165 2.68 -22.14 7.70
C GLY A 165 1.82 -20.96 8.12
N LYS A 166 2.37 -19.74 8.04
CA LYS A 166 1.67 -18.50 8.40
C LYS A 166 0.97 -17.90 7.18
N ALA A 167 -0.27 -17.45 7.34
CA ALA A 167 -1.03 -16.81 6.26
C ALA A 167 -0.32 -15.56 5.76
N ASP A 168 -0.25 -15.42 4.43
CA ASP A 168 0.31 -14.24 3.76
C ASP A 168 -0.70 -13.74 2.72
N ALA A 169 -1.41 -12.67 3.06
CA ALA A 169 -2.46 -12.12 2.22
C ALA A 169 -1.94 -11.72 0.84
N PHE A 170 -0.75 -11.10 0.81
CA PHE A 170 -0.19 -10.55 -0.40
C PHE A 170 0.27 -11.66 -1.33
N ARG A 171 0.97 -12.67 -0.82
CA ARG A 171 1.35 -13.85 -1.60
C ARG A 171 0.15 -14.71 -1.97
N ALA A 172 -0.92 -14.76 -1.17
CA ALA A 172 -2.15 -15.46 -1.58
C ALA A 172 -2.79 -14.81 -2.82
N LEU A 173 -2.80 -13.48 -2.92
CA LEU A 173 -3.37 -12.75 -4.05
C LEU A 173 -2.46 -12.72 -5.29
N THR A 174 -1.16 -12.69 -5.05
CA THR A 174 -0.16 -12.51 -6.12
C THR A 174 0.47 -13.84 -6.55
N GLY A 175 0.49 -14.87 -5.71
CA GLY A 175 1.27 -16.09 -5.92
C GLY A 175 2.68 -15.98 -5.30
N PRO A 176 3.55 -16.97 -5.53
CA PRO A 176 4.88 -17.03 -4.91
C PRO A 176 5.88 -16.08 -5.58
N TYR A 177 5.47 -14.86 -5.97
CA TYR A 177 6.37 -13.85 -6.51
C TYR A 177 7.30 -13.34 -5.41
N ASN A 178 8.44 -13.99 -5.23
CA ASN A 178 9.47 -13.56 -4.29
C ASN A 178 10.79 -13.35 -5.02
N CYS A 179 11.74 -12.74 -4.33
CA CYS A 179 13.15 -12.74 -4.66
C CYS A 179 13.73 -14.16 -4.50
N ASP A 180 13.21 -15.13 -5.27
CA ASP A 180 13.74 -16.48 -5.35
C ASP A 180 14.76 -16.62 -6.50
N SER A 181 15.27 -17.84 -6.66
CA SER A 181 16.16 -18.20 -7.78
C SER A 181 15.55 -17.98 -9.17
N ASN A 182 14.24 -17.82 -9.30
CA ASN A 182 13.54 -17.55 -10.55
C ASN A 182 13.21 -16.07 -10.74
N PHE A 183 13.60 -15.18 -9.82
CA PHE A 183 13.26 -13.76 -9.85
C PHE A 183 13.61 -13.06 -11.16
N ALA A 184 14.74 -13.45 -11.77
CA ALA A 184 15.18 -12.95 -13.07
C ALA A 184 14.19 -13.25 -14.22
N GLY A 185 13.28 -14.20 -14.02
CA GLY A 185 12.25 -14.60 -14.98
C GLY A 185 10.95 -13.79 -14.89
N TYR A 186 10.67 -13.15 -13.75
CA TYR A 186 9.46 -12.38 -13.50
C TYR A 186 9.52 -11.00 -14.14
N ALA A 187 8.38 -10.35 -14.36
CA ALA A 187 8.27 -8.95 -14.76
C ALA A 187 7.12 -8.31 -13.98
N PRO A 188 7.24 -7.04 -13.54
CA PRO A 188 6.08 -6.35 -12.96
C PRO A 188 4.94 -6.27 -13.97
N THR A 189 3.71 -6.45 -13.49
CA THR A 189 2.48 -6.42 -14.31
C THR A 189 1.67 -5.15 -14.06
N ASP A 190 0.64 -4.95 -14.89
CA ASP A 190 -0.34 -3.87 -14.73
C ASP A 190 0.29 -2.47 -14.76
N LEU A 191 1.35 -2.29 -15.55
CA LEU A 191 1.98 -0.99 -15.74
C LEU A 191 1.03 -0.06 -16.51
N VAL A 192 0.62 1.02 -15.87
CA VAL A 192 -0.24 2.07 -16.44
C VAL A 192 0.30 3.46 -16.11
N VAL A 193 -0.13 4.46 -16.87
CA VAL A 193 0.09 5.88 -16.57
C VAL A 193 -1.09 6.36 -15.75
N ALA A 194 -0.88 6.61 -14.45
CA ALA A 194 -1.93 7.02 -13.52
C ALA A 194 -2.24 8.53 -13.62
N THR A 195 -1.21 9.34 -13.85
CA THR A 195 -1.37 10.79 -14.06
C THR A 195 -0.37 11.25 -15.12
N LEU A 196 -0.82 12.08 -16.03
CA LEU A 196 -0.01 12.55 -17.15
C LEU A 196 -0.05 14.08 -17.23
N GLY A 197 1.14 14.70 -17.17
CA GLY A 197 1.36 16.10 -17.44
C GLY A 197 2.20 16.29 -18.71
N PRO A 198 2.31 17.54 -19.21
CA PRO A 198 3.08 17.84 -20.42
C PRO A 198 4.58 17.61 -20.25
N THR A 199 5.09 17.69 -19.02
CA THR A 199 6.52 17.59 -18.68
C THR A 199 6.86 16.43 -17.74
N GLY A 200 5.88 15.63 -17.34
CA GLY A 200 6.09 14.54 -16.40
C GLY A 200 4.91 13.57 -16.35
N ALA A 201 5.14 12.38 -15.81
CA ALA A 201 4.07 11.39 -15.63
C ALA A 201 4.25 10.62 -14.32
N ILE A 202 3.15 10.21 -13.71
CA ILE A 202 3.12 9.27 -12.59
C ILE A 202 2.68 7.91 -13.13
N LEU A 203 3.52 6.91 -12.94
CA LEU A 203 3.24 5.54 -13.33
C LEU A 203 2.67 4.75 -12.15
N GLN A 204 1.90 3.70 -12.43
CA GLN A 204 1.42 2.75 -11.44
C GLN A 204 1.57 1.34 -11.98
N TRP A 205 1.91 0.39 -11.09
CA TRP A 205 2.10 -1.02 -11.41
C TRP A 205 1.92 -1.87 -10.15
N SER A 206 1.66 -3.15 -10.36
CA SER A 206 1.55 -4.16 -9.29
C SER A 206 2.90 -4.37 -8.60
N LEU A 207 2.91 -4.25 -7.27
CA LEU A 207 4.14 -4.41 -6.48
C LEU A 207 4.57 -5.89 -6.45
N ILE A 208 5.88 -6.12 -6.43
CA ILE A 208 6.51 -7.43 -6.24
C ILE A 208 6.90 -7.59 -4.75
N PRO A 209 6.44 -8.66 -4.07
CA PRO A 209 6.81 -8.94 -2.69
C PRO A 209 8.34 -9.04 -2.50
N ALA A 210 8.83 -8.48 -1.39
CA ALA A 210 10.26 -8.45 -1.02
C ALA A 210 11.21 -7.75 -2.00
N ALA A 211 10.70 -7.12 -3.07
CA ALA A 211 11.51 -6.26 -3.92
C ALA A 211 12.10 -5.10 -3.09
N ALA A 212 13.41 -4.90 -3.19
CA ALA A 212 14.11 -3.80 -2.55
C ALA A 212 13.87 -2.45 -3.26
N GLY A 213 13.33 -2.48 -4.48
CA GLY A 213 12.80 -1.32 -5.18
C GLY A 213 12.59 -1.57 -6.67
N TYR A 214 12.37 -0.50 -7.44
CA TYR A 214 12.01 -0.57 -8.86
C TYR A 214 12.84 0.36 -9.72
N GLN A 215 13.23 -0.11 -10.90
CA GLN A 215 13.83 0.74 -11.92
C GLN A 215 12.83 0.93 -13.05
N VAL A 216 12.57 2.18 -13.40
CA VAL A 216 11.75 2.56 -14.54
C VAL A 216 12.68 3.03 -15.66
N GLN A 217 12.31 2.70 -16.89
CA GLN A 217 12.92 3.28 -18.07
C GLN A 217 11.87 3.90 -18.99
N TRP A 218 12.22 4.99 -19.64
CA TRP A 218 11.36 5.63 -20.63
C TRP A 218 12.16 6.17 -21.81
N LYS A 219 11.54 6.22 -22.98
CA LYS A 219 12.13 6.77 -24.20
C LYS A 219 11.08 7.44 -25.07
N LYS A 220 11.50 8.38 -25.92
CA LYS A 220 10.63 8.90 -26.98
C LYS A 220 10.32 7.80 -27.99
N ALA A 221 9.12 7.80 -28.55
CA ALA A 221 8.78 6.94 -29.68
C ALA A 221 9.77 7.18 -30.83
N GLY A 222 10.25 6.09 -31.45
CA GLY A 222 11.29 6.15 -32.49
C GLY A 222 12.73 6.34 -31.97
N SER A 223 12.95 6.66 -30.69
CA SER A 223 14.30 6.72 -30.12
C SER A 223 14.83 5.31 -29.79
N GLY A 224 16.14 5.13 -29.94
CA GLY A 224 16.87 3.95 -29.43
C GLY A 224 17.31 4.09 -27.97
N PHE A 225 17.26 5.29 -27.39
CA PHE A 225 17.86 5.59 -26.09
C PHE A 225 16.83 5.60 -24.97
N TRP A 226 17.01 4.70 -24.01
CA TRP A 226 16.22 4.62 -22.78
C TRP A 226 16.84 5.45 -21.65
N LYS A 227 16.12 6.45 -21.14
CA LYS A 227 16.41 7.05 -19.84
C LYS A 227 16.00 6.08 -18.74
N LYS A 228 16.72 6.04 -17.62
CA LYS A 228 16.44 5.15 -16.48
C LYS A 228 16.40 5.94 -15.17
N LYS A 229 15.50 5.55 -14.27
CA LYS A 229 15.39 6.10 -12.90
C LYS A 229 15.14 4.97 -11.92
N THR A 230 15.94 4.94 -10.87
CA THR A 230 15.81 4.01 -9.74
C THR A 230 14.85 4.64 -8.72
N MET A 231 13.90 3.85 -8.24
CA MET A 231 12.76 4.29 -7.44
C MET A 231 12.63 3.43 -6.20
N THR A 232 12.67 4.07 -5.03
CA THR A 232 12.37 3.44 -3.73
C THR A 232 10.95 3.78 -3.29
N ASN A 233 10.53 5.05 -3.42
CA ASN A 233 9.26 5.55 -2.86
C ASN A 233 8.41 6.38 -3.85
N SER A 234 8.96 6.74 -5.01
CA SER A 234 8.33 7.66 -5.98
C SER A 234 8.10 6.98 -7.31
N ARG A 235 6.95 7.21 -7.95
CA ARG A 235 6.61 6.67 -9.27
C ARG A 235 6.60 7.72 -10.39
N SER A 236 7.20 8.90 -10.15
CA SER A 236 7.24 9.98 -11.13
C SER A 236 8.42 9.85 -12.10
N ILE A 237 8.13 10.01 -13.40
CA ILE A 237 9.12 10.11 -14.48
C ILE A 237 9.10 11.51 -15.09
N GLY A 238 10.28 11.99 -15.46
CA GLY A 238 10.51 13.33 -15.96
C GLY A 238 12.00 13.69 -15.94
N PRO A 239 12.39 14.82 -16.55
CA PRO A 239 11.54 15.68 -17.37
C PRO A 239 11.20 15.03 -18.72
N LEU A 240 9.96 15.24 -19.16
CA LEU A 240 9.41 14.86 -20.47
C LEU A 240 9.22 16.12 -21.33
N GLU A 241 9.14 15.93 -22.64
CA GLU A 241 8.80 16.99 -23.58
C GLU A 241 7.29 17.01 -23.83
N PRO A 242 6.66 18.19 -23.95
CA PRO A 242 5.26 18.33 -24.34
C PRO A 242 5.00 17.77 -25.74
N SER A 243 3.73 17.43 -26.03
CA SER A 243 3.28 16.93 -27.34
C SER A 243 4.12 15.79 -27.91
N THR A 244 4.68 14.94 -27.04
CA THR A 244 5.66 13.91 -27.42
C THR A 244 5.19 12.55 -26.95
N THR A 245 5.24 11.57 -27.86
CA THR A 245 4.92 10.17 -27.51
C THR A 245 6.13 9.50 -26.86
N TYR A 246 5.88 8.83 -25.74
CA TYR A 246 6.84 8.05 -24.97
C TYR A 246 6.41 6.60 -24.82
N GLN A 247 7.40 5.75 -24.60
CA GLN A 247 7.23 4.39 -24.09
C GLN A 247 7.91 4.28 -22.73
N ALA A 248 7.29 3.59 -21.78
CA ALA A 248 7.88 3.30 -20.47
C ALA A 248 7.74 1.83 -20.09
N SER A 249 8.74 1.31 -19.38
CA SER A 249 8.75 -0.04 -18.79
C SER A 249 9.30 0.01 -17.37
N VAL A 250 8.91 -0.95 -16.54
CA VAL A 250 9.41 -1.07 -15.17
C VAL A 250 9.97 -2.47 -14.91
N ARG A 251 10.98 -2.56 -14.05
CA ARG A 251 11.46 -3.82 -13.46
C ARG A 251 11.71 -3.64 -11.97
N ALA A 252 11.59 -4.70 -11.19
CA ALA A 252 12.00 -4.73 -9.78
C ALA A 252 13.43 -5.22 -9.60
N TRP A 253 14.05 -4.89 -8.47
CA TRP A 253 15.27 -5.54 -7.97
C TRP A 253 15.09 -6.04 -6.54
N CYS A 254 15.95 -6.98 -6.15
CA CYS A 254 15.98 -7.59 -4.83
C CYS A 254 17.26 -7.21 -4.07
N ALA A 255 17.25 -7.33 -2.74
CA ALA A 255 18.36 -6.90 -1.88
C ALA A 255 19.65 -7.72 -2.10
N ASP A 256 19.52 -8.94 -2.62
CA ASP A 256 20.59 -9.84 -3.07
C ASP A 256 21.16 -9.48 -4.46
N GLY A 257 20.74 -8.36 -5.05
CA GLY A 257 21.37 -7.74 -6.23
C GLY A 257 20.79 -8.17 -7.59
N GLY A 258 19.77 -9.03 -7.61
CA GLY A 258 19.11 -9.48 -8.84
C GLY A 258 18.11 -8.47 -9.40
N PHE A 259 17.99 -8.40 -10.74
CA PHE A 259 16.91 -7.70 -11.44
C PHE A 259 15.95 -8.67 -12.10
N SER A 260 14.66 -8.33 -12.07
CA SER A 260 13.61 -8.98 -12.87
C SER A 260 13.67 -8.54 -14.35
N LYS A 261 12.90 -9.21 -15.21
CA LYS A 261 12.63 -8.75 -16.58
C LYS A 261 11.90 -7.41 -16.57
N TRP A 262 12.06 -6.68 -17.67
CA TRP A 262 11.23 -5.51 -17.93
C TRP A 262 9.79 -5.92 -18.20
N SER A 263 8.84 -5.14 -17.67
CA SER A 263 7.43 -5.22 -18.02
C SER A 263 7.22 -4.97 -19.52
N ALA A 264 6.06 -5.41 -20.03
CA ALA A 264 5.58 -4.91 -21.32
C ALA A 264 5.56 -3.37 -21.32
N PRO A 265 6.01 -2.71 -22.39
CA PRO A 265 6.06 -1.25 -22.45
C PRO A 265 4.65 -0.67 -22.54
N VAL A 266 4.38 0.37 -21.76
CA VAL A 266 3.19 1.22 -21.91
C VAL A 266 3.54 2.42 -22.80
N SER A 267 2.65 2.78 -23.73
CA SER A 267 2.81 3.95 -24.60
C SER A 267 1.85 5.06 -24.17
N PHE A 268 2.33 6.31 -24.16
CA PHE A 268 1.53 7.48 -23.81
C PHE A 268 2.07 8.74 -24.51
N SER A 269 1.22 9.75 -24.70
CA SER A 269 1.61 11.03 -25.32
C SER A 269 1.38 12.18 -24.36
N THR A 270 2.43 12.92 -24.05
CA THR A 270 2.32 14.12 -23.20
C THR A 270 1.43 15.16 -23.88
N PRO A 271 0.56 15.87 -23.13
CA PRO A 271 -0.19 16.98 -23.68
C PRO A 271 0.72 18.14 -24.09
N ALA A 272 0.20 19.08 -24.88
CA ALA A 272 0.89 20.33 -25.18
C ALA A 272 0.98 21.23 -23.94
N LEU A 273 1.94 22.16 -23.91
CA LEU A 273 1.90 23.28 -22.96
C LEU A 273 0.72 24.17 -23.32
N ARG A 274 -0.02 24.62 -22.31
CA ARG A 274 -1.11 25.56 -22.51
C ARG A 274 -0.56 26.99 -22.48
N GLU A 275 -0.89 27.76 -23.52
CA GLU A 275 -0.91 29.21 -23.46
C GLU A 275 -2.32 29.60 -22.97
N THR A 276 -2.40 30.25 -21.81
CA THR A 276 -3.67 30.85 -21.39
C THR A 276 -3.71 32.26 -21.96
N ASP A 277 -4.48 32.45 -23.03
CA ASP A 277 -4.92 33.77 -23.49
C ASP A 277 -6.11 34.20 -22.62
N LEU A 278 -5.87 35.16 -21.74
CA LEU A 278 -6.92 35.85 -20.98
C LEU A 278 -7.38 37.08 -21.76
N SER A 279 -8.59 37.57 -21.48
CA SER A 279 -9.14 38.75 -22.16
C SER A 279 -8.17 39.95 -22.09
N ASP A 280 -8.25 40.82 -23.10
CA ASP A 280 -7.47 42.06 -23.25
C ASP A 280 -5.97 41.91 -23.58
N GLY A 281 -5.50 40.70 -23.92
CA GLY A 281 -4.11 40.49 -24.36
C GLY A 281 -3.15 40.06 -23.25
N LEU A 282 -3.69 39.68 -22.09
CA LEU A 282 -2.94 39.05 -21.01
C LEU A 282 -2.63 37.58 -21.37
N LYS A 283 -1.35 37.23 -21.54
CA LYS A 283 -0.92 35.85 -21.85
C LYS A 283 -0.07 35.27 -20.74
N ILE A 284 -0.32 34.02 -20.38
CA ILE A 284 0.48 33.28 -19.40
C ILE A 284 1.04 32.02 -20.06
N PHE A 285 2.36 31.88 -20.11
CA PHE A 285 3.04 30.75 -20.73
C PHE A 285 4.45 30.51 -20.15
N PRO A 286 4.91 29.26 -19.98
CA PRO A 286 4.14 28.03 -20.14
C PRO A 286 3.32 27.71 -18.89
N ASN A 287 2.17 27.09 -19.07
CA ASN A 287 1.44 26.45 -17.97
C ASN A 287 1.17 24.98 -18.32
N PRO A 288 1.70 24.01 -17.55
CA PRO A 288 2.60 24.10 -16.39
C PRO A 288 3.98 24.72 -16.69
N ALA A 289 4.55 25.40 -15.70
CA ALA A 289 5.87 26.01 -15.73
C ALA A 289 6.94 25.17 -14.98
N GLN A 290 8.20 25.33 -15.36
CA GLN A 290 9.35 24.72 -14.68
C GLN A 290 10.10 25.78 -13.87
N SER A 291 11.12 26.42 -14.47
CA SER A 291 11.97 27.40 -13.80
C SER A 291 11.50 28.84 -14.01
N ILE A 292 10.72 29.10 -15.07
CA ILE A 292 10.25 30.43 -15.45
C ILE A 292 8.82 30.32 -15.97
N CYS A 293 7.98 31.28 -15.61
CA CYS A 293 6.69 31.56 -16.25
C CYS A 293 6.73 32.97 -16.84
N THR A 294 6.29 33.12 -18.09
CA THR A 294 6.18 34.41 -18.78
C THR A 294 4.75 34.92 -18.70
N VAL A 295 4.59 36.17 -18.28
CA VAL A 295 3.31 36.89 -18.28
C VAL A 295 3.45 38.07 -19.23
N THR A 296 2.63 38.10 -20.28
CA THR A 296 2.52 39.25 -21.18
C THR A 296 1.35 40.10 -20.70
N LEU A 297 1.62 41.31 -20.23
CA LEU A 297 0.61 42.23 -19.70
C LEU A 297 -0.04 43.06 -20.82
N PRO A 298 -1.33 43.39 -20.69
CA PRO A 298 -2.04 44.17 -21.69
C PRO A 298 -1.73 45.68 -21.55
N GLY A 299 -1.38 46.34 -22.65
CA GLY A 299 -1.11 47.78 -22.70
C GLY A 299 0.10 48.25 -21.88
N ASP A 300 0.20 49.57 -21.69
CA ASP A 300 1.33 50.24 -21.01
C ASP A 300 1.05 50.59 -19.53
N THR A 301 -0.12 50.23 -19.01
CA THR A 301 -0.47 50.49 -17.60
C THR A 301 0.31 49.59 -16.66
N ALA A 302 0.72 50.12 -15.51
CA ALA A 302 1.45 49.36 -14.51
C ALA A 302 0.54 48.35 -13.79
N PHE A 303 0.95 47.07 -13.79
CA PHE A 303 0.32 45.99 -13.04
C PHE A 303 1.16 45.56 -11.85
N THR A 304 0.50 44.90 -10.90
CA THR A 304 1.11 44.08 -9.87
C THR A 304 0.83 42.61 -10.18
N ILE A 305 1.87 41.80 -10.13
CA ILE A 305 1.77 40.35 -10.24
C ILE A 305 2.10 39.74 -8.88
N SER A 306 1.20 38.90 -8.38
CA SER A 306 1.34 38.17 -7.13
C SER A 306 1.19 36.68 -7.38
N LEU A 307 2.05 35.87 -6.77
CA LEU A 307 1.97 34.41 -6.80
C LEU A 307 1.71 33.89 -5.38
N MET A 308 0.60 33.19 -5.20
CA MET A 308 0.17 32.67 -3.91
C MET A 308 0.10 31.15 -3.93
N ASP A 309 0.36 30.51 -2.79
CA ASP A 309 0.09 29.07 -2.63
C ASP A 309 -1.43 28.79 -2.51
N ILE A 310 -1.83 27.52 -2.52
CA ILE A 310 -3.25 27.11 -2.40
C ILE A 310 -3.90 27.52 -1.07
N ASN A 311 -3.10 27.88 -0.06
CA ASN A 311 -3.60 28.37 1.23
C ASN A 311 -3.67 29.91 1.26
N GLY A 312 -3.40 30.58 0.14
CA GLY A 312 -3.44 32.04 0.01
C GLY A 312 -2.20 32.75 0.55
N ARG A 313 -1.11 32.04 0.87
CA ARG A 313 0.13 32.69 1.34
C ARG A 313 0.89 33.23 0.15
N LEU A 314 1.29 34.50 0.21
CA LEU A 314 2.09 35.15 -0.82
C LEU A 314 3.49 34.56 -0.85
N GLN A 315 3.91 34.09 -2.02
CA GLN A 315 5.22 33.47 -2.25
C GLN A 315 6.14 34.38 -3.07
N TRP A 316 5.56 35.17 -3.97
CA TRP A 316 6.29 36.12 -4.80
C TRP A 316 5.38 37.28 -5.20
N GLN A 317 5.91 38.50 -5.28
CA GLN A 317 5.17 39.67 -5.75
C GLN A 317 6.09 40.70 -6.36
N GLN A 318 5.63 41.36 -7.42
CA GLN A 318 6.29 42.53 -7.98
C GLN A 318 5.25 43.49 -8.56
N SER A 319 5.48 44.80 -8.36
CA SER A 319 4.59 45.88 -8.79
C SER A 319 5.29 46.80 -9.80
N GLY A 320 4.52 47.60 -10.53
CA GLY A 320 5.08 48.56 -11.49
C GLY A 320 5.48 47.92 -12.81
N LEU A 321 4.84 46.81 -13.18
CA LEU A 321 5.21 46.00 -14.34
C LEU A 321 4.37 46.35 -15.57
N SER A 322 4.99 46.33 -16.75
CA SER A 322 4.31 46.44 -18.05
C SER A 322 5.03 45.57 -19.10
N GLY A 323 4.35 45.26 -20.21
CA GLY A 323 4.90 44.42 -21.27
C GLY A 323 5.10 42.96 -20.86
N THR A 324 6.18 42.33 -21.32
CA THR A 324 6.49 40.92 -21.06
C THR A 324 7.36 40.78 -19.81
N VAL A 325 6.89 40.03 -18.83
CA VAL A 325 7.56 39.80 -17.54
C VAL A 325 7.87 38.32 -17.37
N GLN A 326 9.10 38.01 -16.96
CA GLN A 326 9.51 36.65 -16.60
C GLN A 326 9.53 36.49 -15.08
N ILE A 327 8.75 35.54 -14.59
CA ILE A 327 8.64 35.21 -13.17
C ILE A 327 9.59 34.04 -12.89
N PRO A 328 10.63 34.21 -12.04
CA PRO A 328 11.49 33.12 -11.63
C PRO A 328 10.75 32.22 -10.63
N LEU A 329 10.76 30.91 -10.88
CA LEU A 329 10.05 29.90 -10.10
C LEU A 329 11.01 28.92 -9.39
N THR A 330 12.32 29.14 -9.51
CA THR A 330 13.36 28.20 -9.05
C THR A 330 13.33 27.94 -7.54
N GLU A 331 12.92 28.93 -6.75
CA GLU A 331 12.89 28.86 -5.28
C GLU A 331 11.56 28.31 -4.73
N LEU A 332 10.55 28.15 -5.59
CA LEU A 332 9.23 27.65 -5.19
C LEU A 332 9.21 26.13 -5.22
N ALA A 333 8.33 25.50 -4.46
CA ALA A 333 8.12 24.05 -4.48
C ALA A 333 7.27 23.63 -5.70
N ASP A 334 7.31 22.35 -6.06
CA ASP A 334 6.39 21.82 -7.08
C ASP A 334 4.96 21.79 -6.51
N GLY A 335 3.98 22.26 -7.27
CA GLY A 335 2.61 22.38 -6.79
C GLY A 335 1.72 23.29 -7.63
N SER A 336 0.50 23.51 -7.16
CA SER A 336 -0.43 24.49 -7.74
C SER A 336 -0.32 25.82 -7.01
N TYR A 337 -0.33 26.90 -7.79
CA TYR A 337 -0.25 28.27 -7.33
C TYR A 337 -1.37 29.10 -7.98
N ILE A 338 -1.76 30.18 -7.31
CA ILE A 338 -2.67 31.18 -7.85
C ILE A 338 -1.81 32.36 -8.30
N LEU A 339 -1.78 32.60 -9.62
CA LEU A 339 -1.19 33.79 -10.20
C LEU A 339 -2.27 34.86 -10.29
N GLU A 340 -2.06 35.97 -9.60
CA GLU A 340 -2.92 37.14 -9.62
C GLU A 340 -2.21 38.30 -10.33
N VAL A 341 -2.89 38.90 -11.31
CA VAL A 341 -2.41 40.07 -12.04
C VAL A 341 -3.45 41.16 -11.88
N HIS A 342 -3.11 42.27 -11.23
CA HIS A 342 -4.07 43.34 -10.95
C HIS A 342 -3.50 44.75 -11.09
N ASN A 343 -4.38 45.70 -11.37
CA ASN A 343 -4.14 47.13 -11.24
C ASN A 343 -5.38 47.78 -10.56
N SER A 344 -5.53 49.10 -10.62
CA SER A 344 -6.67 49.79 -10.02
C SER A 344 -8.03 49.49 -10.67
N GLU A 345 -8.03 48.96 -11.90
CA GLU A 345 -9.25 48.80 -12.72
C GLU A 345 -9.57 47.33 -13.05
N SER A 346 -8.58 46.44 -12.98
CA SER A 346 -8.66 45.06 -13.45
C SER A 346 -7.96 44.09 -12.51
N LEU A 347 -8.52 42.89 -12.41
CA LEU A 347 -8.02 41.79 -11.60
C LEU A 347 -8.19 40.49 -12.37
N PHE A 348 -7.09 39.82 -12.65
CA PHE A 348 -7.04 38.53 -13.32
C PHE A 348 -6.45 37.49 -12.38
N ARG A 349 -7.02 36.29 -12.39
CA ARG A 349 -6.54 35.15 -11.60
C ARG A 349 -6.49 33.93 -12.48
N GLU A 350 -5.36 33.24 -12.45
CA GLU A 350 -5.18 31.98 -13.17
C GLU A 350 -4.41 30.99 -12.30
N GLN A 351 -4.74 29.71 -12.43
CA GLN A 351 -3.98 28.65 -11.78
C GLN A 351 -2.67 28.42 -12.56
N LEU A 352 -1.53 28.59 -11.89
CA LEU A 352 -0.22 28.22 -12.40
C LEU A 352 0.25 26.92 -11.77
N ILE A 353 0.64 25.94 -12.58
CA ILE A 353 1.18 24.67 -12.08
C ILE A 353 2.69 24.69 -12.23
N ILE A 354 3.44 24.43 -11.15
CA ILE A 354 4.90 24.28 -11.15
C ILE A 354 5.24 22.79 -11.01
N LEU A 355 5.96 22.23 -11.98
CA LEU A 355 6.32 20.81 -12.04
C LEU A 355 7.77 20.65 -12.57
N ARG A 356 8.70 20.12 -11.77
CA ARG A 356 10.12 19.94 -12.14
C ARG A 356 10.54 18.47 -12.28
#